data_AF-A0A5J4NEM8-F1
#
_entry.id   AF-A0A5J4NEM8-F1
#
_cell.length_a   1.000
_cell.length_b   1.000
_cell.length_c   1.000
_cell.angle_alpha   90.00
_cell.angle_beta   90.00
_cell.angle_gamma   90.00
#
_symmetry.space_group_name_H-M   'P 1'
#
loop_
_entity.id
_entity.type
_entity.pdbx_description
1 polymer ?
#
loop_
_entity_poly.entity_id
_entity_poly.type
_entity_poly.pdbx_seq_one_letter_code
_entity_poly.pdbx_strand_id
1 'polypeptide(L)'
;MPLIILQTNIYLGDHCLHSSVSFISGPEHSEELIAYVHAHSLYSEAIELYPVESLEFKSIGRSWATSLISTQKLAYAGQVYLRAGFFAAAARTFLSTTQTELWSVAVSQSRLIQSSSVDDTDVVLSEQEIQTQAHKLAGRLRDLSRHQEAIMIYLDYLKNPDLAIVTALEGELWLEARRLASLHHRLEFLEKLLKPKLRESYSAHFERLLQTRTEFITLFDRLIALRRHHKDEAEMKRLTQLHGDYDPSCSYEFAFFSPRRLLLSVSLFPVDTVTETDILSDTNSISDSSLTDSTSCLSIRSAGTRRAGRSAKNRRKTEARKWSTKPGSKYEEVGLMKALAQSVELGQRLAGDVSTLAIELWRSGLTSDGHRLLQAVNRLLADQRSTIPLIWDEWITGQPSESATCTQNEGRKRYPFKEPFISYAPVMNKTQVMCPLLDHN
;
A
#
# COMPACT_ATOMS: atom_id res chain seq x y z
N MET A 1 31.32 -52.86 0.24
CA MET A 1 30.18 -53.08 -0.67
C MET A 1 29.29 -51.84 -0.57
N PRO A 2 29.51 -50.87 -1.47
CA PRO A 2 28.90 -49.54 -1.42
C PRO A 2 27.56 -49.53 -2.18
N LEU A 3 26.78 -48.44 -2.05
CA LEU A 3 25.63 -48.05 -2.89
C LEU A 3 24.19 -48.58 -2.63
N ILE A 4 23.90 -49.50 -1.72
CA ILE A 4 22.57 -50.18 -1.77
C ILE A 4 21.41 -49.50 -0.99
N ILE A 5 21.62 -48.55 -0.08
CA ILE A 5 20.49 -48.00 0.70
C ILE A 5 20.00 -46.61 0.22
N LEU A 6 20.76 -45.90 -0.61
CA LEU A 6 20.34 -44.59 -1.14
C LEU A 6 19.54 -44.66 -2.45
N GLN A 7 19.41 -45.83 -3.07
CA GLN A 7 18.80 -45.98 -4.40
C GLN A 7 17.42 -46.65 -4.41
N THR A 8 16.99 -47.30 -3.33
CA THR A 8 15.74 -48.09 -3.32
C THR A 8 14.47 -47.31 -2.96
N ASN A 9 14.58 -46.11 -2.38
CA ASN A 9 13.41 -45.26 -2.05
C ASN A 9 13.05 -44.22 -3.11
N ILE A 10 13.75 -44.18 -4.25
CA ILE A 10 13.53 -43.15 -5.30
C ILE A 10 12.34 -43.51 -6.23
N TYR A 11 11.77 -44.71 -6.11
CA TYR A 11 10.75 -45.21 -7.07
C TYR A 11 9.29 -45.21 -6.60
N LEU A 12 8.97 -44.84 -5.35
CA LEU A 12 7.60 -44.77 -4.88
C LEU A 12 7.31 -43.34 -4.39
N GLY A 13 6.47 -42.64 -5.14
CA GLY A 13 6.08 -41.25 -4.93
C GLY A 13 5.20 -41.03 -3.71
N ASP A 14 5.65 -41.47 -2.54
CA ASP A 14 5.00 -41.23 -1.26
C ASP A 14 5.96 -40.48 -0.33
N HIS A 15 5.73 -39.17 -0.23
CA HIS A 15 6.42 -38.19 0.62
C HIS A 15 6.29 -38.43 2.14
N CYS A 16 6.05 -39.66 2.62
CA CYS A 16 5.62 -39.91 4.00
C CYS A 16 6.30 -41.08 4.74
N LEU A 17 7.38 -41.68 4.24
CA LEU A 17 8.05 -42.81 4.94
C LEU A 17 9.57 -42.68 4.99
N HIS A 18 10.08 -41.70 5.74
CA HIS A 18 11.53 -41.63 6.05
C HIS A 18 11.84 -41.44 7.55
N SER A 19 10.98 -41.94 8.44
CA SER A 19 11.21 -41.91 9.90
C SER A 19 12.23 -42.94 10.41
N SER A 20 12.94 -43.68 9.55
CA SER A 20 13.73 -44.84 10.00
C SER A 20 15.07 -45.11 9.30
N VAL A 21 15.49 -44.33 8.30
CA VAL A 21 16.71 -44.68 7.51
C VAL A 21 17.97 -43.88 7.90
N SER A 22 17.86 -42.76 8.60
CA SER A 22 19.04 -41.93 8.94
C SER A 22 19.63 -42.17 10.33
N PHE A 23 18.99 -42.94 11.21
CA PHE A 23 19.53 -43.18 12.56
C PHE A 23 20.74 -44.13 12.57
N ILE A 24 21.08 -44.75 11.43
CA ILE A 24 22.06 -45.84 11.36
C ILE A 24 23.42 -45.40 10.80
N SER A 25 23.51 -44.26 10.13
CA SER A 25 24.79 -43.76 9.64
C SER A 25 25.45 -42.93 10.74
N GLY A 26 26.51 -43.48 11.35
CA GLY A 26 27.29 -42.82 12.40
C GLY A 26 27.91 -41.47 11.97
N PRO A 27 28.65 -40.81 12.87
CA PRO A 27 29.22 -39.47 12.64
C PRO A 27 30.12 -39.35 11.40
N GLU A 28 30.56 -40.47 10.83
CA GLU A 28 31.42 -40.51 9.64
C GLU A 28 30.71 -40.20 8.32
N HIS A 29 29.37 -40.22 8.26
CA HIS A 29 28.60 -39.94 7.02
C HIS A 29 27.78 -38.64 7.12
N SER A 30 28.00 -37.81 8.15
CA SER A 30 27.26 -36.56 8.34
C SER A 30 27.48 -35.57 7.19
N GLU A 31 28.68 -35.54 6.61
CA GLU A 31 29.01 -34.64 5.49
C GLU A 31 28.31 -35.05 4.19
N GLU A 32 28.23 -36.36 3.90
CA GLU A 32 27.52 -36.88 2.73
C GLU A 32 26.01 -36.61 2.83
N LEU A 33 25.44 -36.72 4.04
CA LEU A 33 24.04 -36.39 4.30
C LEU A 33 23.76 -34.90 4.09
N ILE A 34 24.64 -34.01 4.56
CA ILE A 34 24.51 -32.56 4.32
C ILE A 34 24.57 -32.25 2.82
N ALA A 35 25.46 -32.90 2.08
CA ALA A 35 25.55 -32.74 0.62
C ALA A 35 24.28 -33.22 -0.10
N TYR A 36 23.71 -34.35 0.33
CA TYR A 36 22.45 -34.87 -0.21
C TYR A 36 21.26 -33.94 0.09
N VAL A 37 21.15 -33.46 1.34
CA VAL A 37 20.12 -32.50 1.74
C VAL A 37 20.22 -31.21 0.93
N HIS A 38 21.44 -30.74 0.66
CA HIS A 38 21.67 -29.58 -0.20
C HIS A 38 21.24 -29.84 -1.65
N ALA A 39 21.56 -31.01 -2.21
CA ALA A 39 21.18 -31.37 -3.58
C ALA A 39 19.65 -31.46 -3.78
N HIS A 40 18.93 -31.97 -2.78
CA HIS A 40 17.48 -32.19 -2.86
C HIS A 40 16.62 -31.16 -2.12
N SER A 41 17.23 -30.16 -1.47
CA SER A 41 16.54 -29.11 -0.68
C SER A 41 15.64 -29.62 0.45
N LEU A 42 15.97 -30.77 1.05
CA LEU A 42 15.17 -31.48 2.07
C LEU A 42 15.47 -31.01 3.52
N TYR A 43 15.74 -29.71 3.70
CA TYR A 43 16.25 -29.18 4.97
C TYR A 43 15.26 -29.26 6.14
N SER A 44 13.96 -29.07 5.87
CA SER A 44 12.91 -29.09 6.90
C SER A 44 12.71 -30.47 7.51
N GLU A 45 12.81 -31.51 6.70
CA GLU A 45 12.69 -32.90 7.15
C GLU A 45 13.97 -33.33 7.87
N ALA A 46 15.14 -32.95 7.33
CA ALA A 46 16.43 -33.30 7.91
C ALA A 46 16.65 -32.70 9.31
N ILE A 47 16.23 -31.45 9.54
CA ILE A 47 16.47 -30.76 10.82
C ILE A 47 15.62 -31.31 11.98
N GLU A 48 14.50 -31.97 11.70
CA GLU A 48 13.63 -32.60 12.71
C GLU A 48 14.20 -33.92 13.24
N LEU A 49 15.14 -34.53 12.52
CA LEU A 49 15.76 -35.80 12.90
C LEU A 49 16.83 -35.65 13.99
N TYR A 50 17.39 -34.45 14.17
CA TYR A 50 18.50 -34.19 15.08
C TYR A 50 18.06 -33.37 16.31
N PRO A 51 18.62 -33.65 17.51
CA PRO A 51 18.42 -32.82 18.69
C PRO A 51 18.99 -31.41 18.49
N VAL A 52 18.37 -30.39 19.11
CA VAL A 52 18.76 -28.97 18.95
C VAL A 52 20.20 -28.68 19.37
N GLU A 53 20.75 -29.44 20.31
CA GLU A 53 22.12 -29.26 20.83
C GLU A 53 23.21 -29.92 19.96
N SER A 54 22.82 -30.76 18.99
CA SER A 54 23.77 -31.54 18.21
C SER A 54 24.57 -30.70 17.22
N LEU A 55 25.80 -31.12 16.89
CA LEU A 55 26.65 -30.42 15.93
C LEU A 55 26.10 -30.51 14.50
N GLU A 56 25.45 -31.62 14.18
CA GLU A 56 24.77 -31.88 12.91
C GLU A 56 23.56 -30.96 12.72
N PHE A 57 22.78 -30.72 13.78
CA PHE A 57 21.67 -29.76 13.76
C PHE A 57 22.16 -28.35 13.40
N LYS A 58 23.28 -27.93 14.00
CA LYS A 58 23.92 -26.64 13.70
C LYS A 58 24.44 -26.60 12.26
N SER A 59 25.14 -27.63 11.79
CA SER A 59 25.69 -27.62 10.42
C SER A 59 24.60 -27.64 9.34
N ILE A 60 23.53 -28.42 9.53
CA ILE A 60 22.35 -28.44 8.64
C ILE A 60 21.64 -27.09 8.68
N GLY A 61 21.43 -26.51 9.87
CA GLY A 61 20.82 -25.20 10.04
C GLY A 61 21.60 -24.09 9.32
N ARG A 62 22.93 -24.09 9.42
CA ARG A 62 23.80 -23.14 8.70
C ARG A 62 23.64 -23.29 7.18
N SER A 63 23.68 -24.51 6.66
CA SER A 63 23.51 -24.81 5.23
C SER A 63 22.11 -24.49 4.71
N TRP A 64 21.09 -24.67 5.53
CA TRP A 64 19.72 -24.30 5.17
C TRP A 64 19.57 -22.79 5.07
N ALA A 65 20.09 -22.05 6.06
CA ALA A 65 20.02 -20.61 6.07
C ALA A 65 20.79 -19.96 4.91
N THR A 66 21.96 -20.49 4.52
CA THR A 66 22.70 -20.02 3.34
C THR A 66 21.93 -20.24 2.03
N SER A 67 21.24 -21.39 1.90
CA SER A 67 20.33 -21.66 0.78
C SER A 67 19.10 -20.73 0.76
N LEU A 68 18.56 -20.39 1.94
CA LEU A 68 17.49 -19.40 2.04
C LEU A 68 17.95 -17.98 1.67
N ILE A 69 19.19 -17.61 1.99
CA ILE A 69 19.79 -16.35 1.55
C ILE A 69 19.94 -16.31 0.03
N SER A 70 20.44 -17.40 -0.59
CA SER A 70 20.61 -17.46 -2.05
C SER A 70 19.27 -17.36 -2.80
N THR A 71 18.20 -17.85 -2.20
CA THR A 71 16.81 -17.73 -2.70
C THR A 71 16.10 -16.43 -2.30
N GLN A 72 16.80 -15.47 -1.69
CA GLN A 72 16.30 -14.17 -1.21
C GLN A 72 15.21 -14.25 -0.11
N LYS A 73 15.07 -15.38 0.57
CA LYS A 73 14.14 -15.57 1.71
C LYS A 73 14.82 -15.18 3.03
N LEU A 74 15.28 -13.94 3.12
CA LEU A 74 16.13 -13.45 4.21
C LEU A 74 15.48 -13.55 5.61
N ALA A 75 14.18 -13.27 5.72
CA ALA A 75 13.47 -13.35 7.00
C ALA A 75 13.45 -14.79 7.57
N TYR A 76 13.24 -15.78 6.70
CA TYR A 76 13.29 -17.19 7.10
C TYR A 76 14.72 -17.64 7.39
N ALA A 77 15.71 -17.17 6.61
CA ALA A 77 17.12 -17.47 6.88
C ALA A 77 17.54 -17.03 8.29
N GLY A 78 17.16 -15.82 8.71
CA GLY A 78 17.46 -15.31 10.06
C GLY A 78 16.82 -16.16 11.16
N GLN A 79 15.58 -16.61 10.97
CA GLN A 79 14.90 -17.51 11.92
C GLN A 79 15.61 -18.87 12.04
N VAL A 80 16.07 -19.43 10.92
CA VAL A 80 16.85 -20.68 10.92
C VAL A 80 18.17 -20.48 11.65
N TYR A 81 18.90 -19.38 11.41
CA TYR A 81 20.11 -19.08 12.17
C TYR A 81 19.86 -18.91 13.68
N LEU A 82 18.77 -18.24 14.04
CA LEU A 82 18.39 -18.05 15.45
C LEU A 82 18.09 -19.38 16.13
N ARG A 83 17.36 -20.27 15.46
CA ARG A 83 17.07 -21.63 15.96
C ARG A 83 18.33 -22.50 16.04
N ALA A 84 19.25 -22.36 15.09
CA ALA A 84 20.51 -23.09 15.05
C ALA A 84 21.58 -22.54 16.03
N GLY A 85 21.30 -21.45 16.74
CA GLY A 85 22.22 -20.85 17.71
C GLY A 85 23.32 -19.99 17.08
N PHE A 86 23.24 -19.61 15.81
CA PHE A 86 24.16 -18.69 15.15
C PHE A 86 23.67 -17.25 15.28
N PHE A 87 23.74 -16.70 16.49
CA PHE A 87 23.13 -15.41 16.80
C PHE A 87 23.80 -14.23 16.08
N ALA A 88 25.11 -14.27 15.83
CA ALA A 88 25.80 -13.24 15.05
C ALA A 88 25.38 -13.24 13.58
N ALA A 89 25.29 -14.41 12.96
CA ALA A 89 24.76 -14.55 11.61
C ALA A 89 23.28 -14.11 11.53
N ALA A 90 22.45 -14.53 12.49
CA ALA A 90 21.05 -14.12 12.58
C ALA A 90 20.90 -12.60 12.67
N ALA A 91 21.63 -11.94 13.57
CA ALA A 91 21.60 -10.49 13.74
C ALA A 91 21.97 -9.75 12.43
N ARG A 92 23.01 -10.20 11.72
CA ARG A 92 23.40 -9.61 10.41
C ARG A 92 22.29 -9.77 9.35
N THR A 93 21.56 -10.89 9.34
CA THR A 93 20.41 -11.08 8.44
C THR A 93 19.17 -10.28 8.85
N PHE A 94 18.91 -10.10 10.14
CA PHE A 94 17.81 -9.25 10.62
C PHE A 94 18.08 -7.77 10.37
N LEU A 95 19.35 -7.36 10.42
CA LEU A 95 19.78 -6.02 10.04
C LEU A 95 19.45 -5.71 8.56
N SER A 96 19.65 -6.66 7.64
CA SER A 96 19.34 -6.47 6.21
C SER A 96 17.84 -6.42 5.92
N THR A 97 17.03 -7.07 6.75
CA THR A 97 15.56 -7.10 6.63
C THR A 97 14.84 -6.05 7.50
N THR A 98 15.59 -5.23 8.24
CA THR A 98 15.08 -4.19 9.17
C THR A 98 14.05 -4.70 10.18
N GLN A 99 14.23 -5.95 10.64
CA GLN A 99 13.44 -6.58 11.69
C GLN A 99 14.07 -6.32 13.06
N THR A 100 13.59 -5.28 13.74
CA THR A 100 14.15 -4.73 14.98
C THR A 100 14.03 -5.67 16.17
N GLU A 101 12.84 -6.22 16.40
CA GLU A 101 12.54 -7.14 17.51
C GLU A 101 13.32 -8.45 17.36
N LEU A 102 13.42 -8.99 16.15
CA LEU A 102 14.18 -10.22 15.91
C LEU A 102 15.69 -9.97 16.01
N TRP A 103 16.16 -8.81 15.58
CA TRP A 103 17.54 -8.39 15.80
C TRP A 103 17.86 -8.24 17.30
N SER A 104 16.97 -7.62 18.09
CA SER A 104 17.19 -7.44 19.53
C SER A 104 17.21 -8.78 20.28
N VAL A 105 16.33 -9.72 19.89
CA VAL A 105 16.36 -11.10 20.42
C VAL A 105 17.70 -11.77 20.08
N ALA A 106 18.16 -11.73 18.82
CA ALA A 106 19.44 -12.32 18.44
C ALA A 106 20.62 -11.74 19.24
N VAL A 107 20.66 -10.41 19.42
CA VAL A 107 21.70 -9.74 20.22
C VAL A 107 21.60 -10.09 21.71
N SER A 108 20.40 -10.23 22.27
CA SER A 108 20.24 -10.62 23.68
C SER A 108 20.77 -12.04 23.93
N GLN A 109 20.48 -12.97 23.01
CA GLN A 109 20.95 -14.36 23.09
C GLN A 109 22.46 -14.46 22.90
N SER A 110 23.05 -13.65 22.02
CA SER A 110 24.51 -13.63 21.84
C SER A 110 25.23 -13.14 23.11
N ARG A 111 24.70 -12.12 23.78
CA ARG A 111 25.25 -11.60 25.06
C ARG A 111 25.20 -12.66 26.16
N LEU A 112 24.13 -13.45 26.22
CA LEU A 112 24.02 -14.56 27.19
C LEU A 112 25.13 -15.59 26.97
N ILE A 113 25.41 -15.96 25.71
CA ILE A 113 26.41 -16.98 25.38
C ILE A 113 27.85 -16.46 25.50
N GLN A 114 28.09 -15.17 25.30
CA GLN A 114 29.41 -14.58 25.51
C GLN A 114 29.93 -14.81 26.94
N SER A 115 29.06 -14.97 27.93
CA SER A 115 29.44 -15.32 29.30
C SER A 115 29.98 -16.76 29.45
N SER A 116 29.75 -17.62 28.47
CA SER A 116 30.06 -19.06 28.48
C SER A 116 31.27 -19.48 27.62
N SER A 117 32.20 -18.55 27.35
CA SER A 117 33.53 -18.80 26.74
C SER A 117 33.54 -19.50 25.36
N VAL A 118 32.65 -19.12 24.44
CA VAL A 118 32.65 -19.61 23.04
C VAL A 118 33.14 -18.50 22.11
N ASP A 119 34.26 -18.71 21.41
CA ASP A 119 34.89 -17.72 20.51
C ASP A 119 34.44 -17.82 19.03
N ASP A 120 33.31 -18.48 18.74
CA ASP A 120 32.81 -18.58 17.35
C ASP A 120 32.18 -17.24 16.90
N THR A 121 32.79 -16.63 15.88
CA THR A 121 32.37 -15.35 15.27
C THR A 121 30.97 -15.36 14.63
N ASP A 122 30.42 -16.54 14.33
CA ASP A 122 29.05 -16.69 13.83
C ASP A 122 28.01 -16.80 14.96
N VAL A 123 28.47 -17.10 16.18
CA VAL A 123 27.63 -17.32 17.36
C VAL A 123 27.60 -16.08 18.25
N VAL A 124 28.75 -15.50 18.54
CA VAL A 124 28.90 -14.38 19.49
C VAL A 124 29.14 -13.07 18.74
N LEU A 125 28.42 -12.01 19.13
CA LEU A 125 28.71 -10.65 18.66
C LEU A 125 29.57 -9.91 19.69
N SER A 126 30.60 -9.20 19.21
CA SER A 126 31.33 -8.26 20.06
C SER A 126 30.48 -7.02 20.40
N GLU A 127 30.73 -6.40 21.55
CA GLU A 127 30.01 -5.18 21.96
C GLU A 127 30.15 -4.05 20.93
N GLN A 128 31.33 -3.91 20.35
CA GLN A 128 31.61 -2.92 19.30
C GLN A 128 30.77 -3.22 18.05
N GLU A 129 30.69 -4.49 17.64
CA GLU A 129 29.86 -4.88 16.50
C GLU A 129 28.39 -4.58 16.76
N ILE A 130 27.87 -4.88 17.96
CA ILE A 130 26.49 -4.57 18.36
C ILE A 130 26.23 -3.06 18.22
N GLN A 131 27.13 -2.20 18.72
CA GLN A 131 26.97 -0.74 18.60
C GLN A 131 26.99 -0.28 17.13
N THR A 132 27.85 -0.84 16.28
CA THR A 132 27.87 -0.50 14.86
C THR A 132 26.60 -0.94 14.13
N GLN A 133 26.08 -2.13 14.46
CA GLN A 133 24.83 -2.64 13.89
C GLN A 133 23.64 -1.80 14.38
N ALA A 134 23.61 -1.44 15.66
CA ALA A 134 22.58 -0.58 16.25
C ALA A 134 22.55 0.81 15.58
N HIS A 135 23.71 1.43 15.34
CA HIS A 135 23.79 2.70 14.62
C HIS A 135 23.21 2.59 13.19
N LYS A 136 23.58 1.54 12.46
CA LYS A 136 23.07 1.30 11.10
C LYS A 136 21.57 1.03 11.09
N LEU A 137 21.08 0.24 12.03
CA LEU A 137 19.66 -0.11 12.16
C LEU A 137 18.83 1.12 12.50
N ALA A 138 19.24 1.90 13.50
CA ALA A 138 18.56 3.12 13.92
C ALA A 138 18.50 4.15 12.78
N GLY A 139 19.60 4.33 12.02
CA GLY A 139 19.60 5.19 10.83
C GLY A 139 18.58 4.75 9.78
N ARG A 140 18.54 3.44 9.44
CA ARG A 140 17.55 2.89 8.49
C ARG A 140 16.11 3.07 8.96
N LEU A 141 15.86 2.89 10.26
CA LEU A 141 14.51 3.07 10.82
C LEU A 141 14.05 4.52 10.74
N ARG A 142 14.97 5.47 10.94
CA ARG A 142 14.70 6.90 10.79
C ARG A 142 14.33 7.25 9.35
N ASP A 143 15.06 6.70 8.38
CA ASP A 143 14.76 6.88 6.95
C ASP A 143 13.40 6.25 6.57
N LEU A 144 13.00 5.18 7.26
CA LEU A 144 11.70 4.51 7.08
C LEU A 144 10.56 5.14 7.91
N SER A 145 10.77 6.28 8.57
CA SER A 145 9.81 6.93 9.48
C SER A 145 9.36 6.10 10.69
N ARG A 146 10.07 5.01 11.02
CA ARG A 146 9.82 4.15 12.19
C ARG A 146 10.53 4.71 13.43
N HIS A 147 10.20 5.95 13.80
CA HIS A 147 10.92 6.70 14.83
C HIS A 147 10.82 6.08 16.23
N GLN A 148 9.67 5.50 16.59
CA GLN A 148 9.46 4.85 17.90
C GLN A 148 10.47 3.71 18.13
N GLU A 149 10.67 2.87 17.12
CA GLU A 149 11.61 1.77 17.21
C GLU A 149 13.06 2.25 17.21
N ALA A 150 13.37 3.28 16.40
CA ALA A 150 14.70 3.89 16.40
C ALA A 150 15.09 4.47 17.77
N ILE A 151 14.14 5.12 18.46
CA ILE A 151 14.33 5.64 19.82
C ILE A 151 14.74 4.54 20.79
N MET A 152 14.06 3.38 20.76
CA MET A 152 14.40 2.24 21.61
C MET A 152 15.84 1.78 21.36
N ILE A 153 16.26 1.68 20.09
CA ILE A 153 17.64 1.30 19.74
C ILE A 153 18.67 2.32 20.27
N TYR A 154 18.38 3.62 20.17
CA TYR A 154 19.26 4.68 20.66
C TYR A 154 19.43 4.65 22.19
N LEU A 155 18.38 4.28 22.93
CA LEU A 155 18.41 4.21 24.39
C LEU A 155 19.07 2.91 24.87
N ASP A 156 18.60 1.77 24.39
CA ASP A 156 18.96 0.47 24.95
C ASP A 156 20.38 0.04 24.57
N TYR A 157 20.77 0.27 23.30
CA TYR A 157 22.04 -0.21 22.77
C TYR A 157 23.10 0.88 22.68
N LEU A 158 22.72 2.10 22.26
CA LEU A 158 23.66 3.19 22.05
C LEU A 158 23.80 4.11 23.26
N LYS A 159 22.90 4.00 24.25
CA LYS A 159 22.87 4.82 25.47
C LYS A 159 23.00 6.32 25.19
N ASN A 160 22.45 6.78 24.07
CA ASN A 160 22.54 8.16 23.63
C ASN A 160 21.14 8.82 23.68
N PRO A 161 20.77 9.43 24.81
CA PRO A 161 19.45 10.06 24.95
C PRO A 161 19.30 11.31 24.08
N ASP A 162 20.40 11.98 23.72
CA ASP A 162 20.37 13.20 22.92
C ASP A 162 19.90 12.88 21.49
N LEU A 163 20.44 11.81 20.88
CA LEU A 163 19.98 11.30 19.58
C LEU A 163 18.56 10.74 19.65
N ALA A 164 18.18 10.11 20.76
CA ALA A 164 16.80 9.63 20.95
C ALA A 164 15.79 10.80 20.97
N ILE A 165 16.11 11.90 21.67
CA ILE A 165 15.29 13.11 21.69
C ILE A 165 15.19 13.74 20.29
N VAL A 166 16.32 13.86 19.58
CA VAL A 166 16.32 14.37 18.19
C VAL A 166 15.43 13.51 17.29
N THR A 167 15.55 12.19 17.37
CA THR A 167 14.74 11.25 16.59
C THR A 167 13.25 11.33 16.95
N ALA A 168 12.93 11.55 18.22
CA ALA A 168 11.55 11.76 18.67
C ALA A 168 10.96 13.05 18.12
N LEU A 169 11.74 14.14 18.05
CA LEU A 169 11.31 15.40 17.43
C LEU A 169 11.15 15.27 15.91
N GLU A 170 12.03 14.52 15.24
CA GLU A 170 11.90 14.23 13.80
C GLU A 170 10.64 13.42 13.48
N GLY A 171 10.23 12.51 14.36
CA GLY A 171 8.99 11.74 14.24
C GLY A 171 7.74 12.40 14.83
N GLU A 172 7.82 13.67 15.22
CA GLU A 172 6.72 14.43 15.83
C GLU A 172 6.13 13.79 17.10
N LEU A 173 6.94 13.00 17.80
CA LEU A 173 6.59 12.35 19.07
C LEU A 173 6.87 13.30 20.25
N TRP A 174 6.19 14.45 20.28
CA TRP A 174 6.50 15.57 21.17
C TRP A 174 6.48 15.19 22.67
N LEU A 175 5.48 14.42 23.08
CA LEU A 175 5.33 13.95 24.46
C LEU A 175 6.48 13.01 24.85
N GLU A 176 6.90 12.15 23.93
CA GLU A 176 8.00 11.22 24.16
C GLU A 176 9.32 11.97 24.25
N ALA A 177 9.55 12.96 23.38
CA ALA A 177 10.72 13.84 23.46
C ALA A 177 10.81 14.55 24.82
N ARG A 178 9.69 15.05 25.34
CA ARG A 178 9.61 15.66 26.68
C ARG A 178 9.87 14.65 27.79
N ARG A 179 9.27 13.45 27.70
CA ARG A 179 9.48 12.37 28.67
C ARG A 179 10.95 11.97 28.74
N LEU A 180 11.60 11.76 27.59
CA LEU A 180 13.02 11.42 27.48
C LEU A 180 13.91 12.54 28.01
N ALA A 181 13.62 13.79 27.67
CA ALA A 181 14.37 14.94 28.18
C ALA A 181 14.26 15.08 29.70
N SER A 182 13.08 14.84 30.27
CA SER A 182 12.87 14.84 31.72
C SER A 182 13.60 13.67 32.39
N LEU A 183 13.48 12.46 31.83
CA LEU A 183 14.05 11.23 32.38
C LEU A 183 15.59 11.27 32.40
N HIS A 184 16.22 11.86 31.39
CA HIS A 184 17.68 11.93 31.26
C HIS A 184 18.26 13.29 31.67
N HIS A 185 17.48 14.18 32.30
CA HIS A 185 17.91 15.52 32.72
C HIS A 185 18.47 16.39 31.58
N ARG A 186 17.87 16.29 30.38
CA ARG A 186 18.25 17.00 29.14
C ARG A 186 17.24 18.07 28.71
N LEU A 187 16.54 18.69 29.65
CA LEU A 187 15.50 19.70 29.35
C LEU A 187 16.05 20.91 28.58
N GLU A 188 17.22 21.43 28.95
CA GLU A 188 17.84 22.57 28.26
C GLU A 188 18.17 22.26 26.78
N PHE A 189 18.53 21.01 26.50
CA PHE A 189 18.81 20.55 25.14
C PHE A 189 17.52 20.50 24.31
N LEU A 190 16.45 19.96 24.89
CA LEU A 190 15.13 19.94 24.26
C LEU A 190 14.62 21.35 23.96
N GLU A 191 14.71 22.29 24.91
CA GLU A 191 14.19 23.65 24.73
C GLU A 191 14.81 24.39 23.56
N LYS A 192 16.12 24.18 23.31
CA LYS A 192 16.85 24.75 22.17
C LYS A 192 16.34 24.22 20.83
N LEU A 193 15.99 22.93 20.76
CA LEU A 193 15.59 22.25 19.52
C LEU A 193 14.08 22.28 19.26
N LEU A 194 13.26 22.40 20.31
CA LEU A 194 11.82 22.24 20.22
C LEU A 194 11.16 23.36 19.39
N LYS A 195 11.49 24.62 19.66
CA LYS A 195 10.88 25.77 18.95
C LYS A 195 11.11 25.75 17.43
N PRO A 196 12.34 25.56 16.90
CA PRO A 196 12.53 25.49 15.45
C PRO A 196 11.80 24.29 14.83
N LYS A 197 11.82 23.13 15.49
CA LYS A 197 11.12 21.92 15.01
C LYS A 197 9.60 22.07 14.99
N LEU A 198 9.01 22.73 16.00
CA LEU A 198 7.58 23.02 16.02
C LEU A 198 7.16 23.97 14.89
N ARG A 199 7.98 24.99 14.57
CA ARG A 199 7.70 25.90 13.47
C ARG A 199 7.77 25.20 12.11
N GLU A 200 8.77 24.34 11.93
CA GLU A 200 8.92 23.50 10.74
C GLU A 200 7.68 22.59 10.57
N SER A 201 7.31 21.84 11.62
CA SER A 201 6.13 20.97 11.61
C SER A 201 4.83 21.75 11.37
N TYR A 202 4.64 22.90 12.01
CA TYR A 202 3.51 23.80 11.75
C TYR A 202 3.43 24.19 10.27
N SER A 203 4.54 24.65 9.69
CA SER A 203 4.57 25.12 8.30
C SER A 203 4.21 23.99 7.33
N ALA A 204 4.76 22.79 7.54
CA ALA A 204 4.48 21.61 6.73
C ALA A 204 3.02 21.16 6.83
N HIS A 205 2.46 21.08 8.04
CA HIS A 205 1.06 20.73 8.25
C HIS A 205 0.11 21.76 7.66
N PHE A 206 0.40 23.04 7.87
CA PHE A 206 -0.43 24.13 7.38
C PHE A 206 -0.48 24.15 5.85
N GLU A 207 0.67 24.03 5.18
CA GLU A 207 0.73 23.93 3.72
C GLU A 207 0.00 22.68 3.22
N ARG A 208 0.21 21.53 3.86
CA ARG A 208 -0.46 20.27 3.52
C ARG A 208 -1.99 20.37 3.62
N LEU A 209 -2.50 21.04 4.66
CA LEU A 209 -3.94 21.28 4.84
C LEU A 209 -4.49 22.18 3.73
N LEU A 210 -3.79 23.28 3.41
CA LEU A 210 -4.21 24.19 2.34
C LEU A 210 -4.25 23.48 0.99
N GLN A 211 -3.21 22.72 0.66
CA GLN A 211 -3.14 21.93 -0.56
C GLN A 211 -4.26 20.88 -0.61
N THR A 212 -4.46 20.12 0.46
CA THR A 212 -5.50 19.09 0.52
C THR A 212 -6.88 19.71 0.31
N ARG A 213 -7.13 20.89 0.88
CA ARG A 213 -8.37 21.64 0.72
C ARG A 213 -8.58 22.12 -0.71
N THR A 214 -7.57 22.72 -1.33
CA THR A 214 -7.69 23.21 -2.72
C THR A 214 -7.88 22.05 -3.69
N GLU A 215 -7.12 20.97 -3.54
CA GLU A 215 -7.28 19.75 -4.32
C GLU A 215 -8.69 19.18 -4.16
N PHE A 216 -9.19 19.08 -2.92
CA PHE A 216 -10.55 18.60 -2.64
C PHE A 216 -11.62 19.44 -3.35
N ILE A 217 -11.56 20.76 -3.23
CA ILE A 217 -12.54 21.67 -3.86
C ILE A 217 -12.48 21.53 -5.38
N THR A 218 -11.28 21.51 -5.98
CA THR A 218 -11.15 21.38 -7.44
C THR A 218 -11.70 20.06 -7.97
N LEU A 219 -11.46 18.95 -7.26
CA LEU A 219 -12.00 17.63 -7.58
C LEU A 219 -13.53 17.62 -7.45
N PHE A 220 -14.06 18.26 -6.40
CA PHE A 220 -15.49 18.36 -6.16
C PHE A 220 -16.18 19.18 -7.25
N ASP A 221 -15.67 20.38 -7.56
CA ASP A 221 -16.22 21.25 -8.60
C ASP A 221 -16.22 20.55 -9.96
N ARG A 222 -15.13 19.84 -10.29
CA ARG A 222 -15.05 19.03 -11.51
C ARG A 222 -16.10 17.93 -11.54
N LEU A 223 -16.29 17.22 -10.42
CA LEU A 223 -17.29 16.16 -10.32
C LEU A 223 -18.70 16.74 -10.53
N ILE A 224 -19.05 17.84 -9.87
CA ILE A 224 -20.36 18.47 -10.03
C ILE A 224 -20.58 18.96 -11.47
N ALA A 225 -19.57 19.57 -12.09
CA ALA A 225 -19.64 20.00 -13.49
C ALA A 225 -19.89 18.83 -14.44
N LEU A 226 -19.19 17.71 -14.26
CA LEU A 226 -19.41 16.48 -15.04
C LEU A 226 -20.81 15.92 -14.84
N ARG A 227 -21.31 15.90 -13.60
CA ARG A 227 -22.66 15.40 -13.30
C ARG A 227 -23.75 16.24 -13.95
N ARG A 228 -23.55 17.57 -14.03
CA ARG A 228 -24.44 18.47 -14.77
C ARG A 228 -24.38 18.21 -16.27
N HIS A 229 -23.17 18.14 -16.84
CA HIS A 229 -22.98 17.83 -18.26
C HIS A 229 -23.64 16.50 -18.68
N HIS A 230 -23.41 15.43 -17.92
CA HIS A 230 -24.05 14.12 -18.19
C HIS A 230 -25.58 14.19 -18.12
N LYS A 231 -26.15 15.05 -17.24
CA LYS A 231 -27.59 15.26 -17.16
C LYS A 231 -28.10 16.00 -18.41
N ASP A 232 -27.43 17.08 -18.81
CA ASP A 232 -27.80 17.88 -19.98
C ASP A 232 -27.69 17.06 -21.28
N GLU A 233 -26.64 16.24 -21.41
CA GLU A 233 -26.49 15.30 -22.53
C GLU A 233 -27.61 14.25 -22.57
N ALA A 234 -28.02 13.73 -21.42
CA ALA A 234 -29.12 12.77 -21.33
C ALA A 234 -30.47 13.42 -21.69
N GLU A 235 -30.71 14.67 -21.26
CA GLU A 235 -31.90 15.44 -21.64
C GLU A 235 -31.92 15.77 -23.13
N MET A 236 -30.78 16.18 -23.71
CA MET A 236 -30.66 16.42 -25.15
C MET A 236 -30.95 15.14 -25.95
N LYS A 237 -30.37 14.00 -25.57
CA LYS A 237 -30.64 12.70 -26.22
C LYS A 237 -32.12 12.32 -26.13
N ARG A 238 -32.75 12.55 -24.97
CA ARG A 238 -34.20 12.31 -24.79
C ARG A 238 -35.04 13.21 -25.70
N LEU A 239 -34.66 14.48 -25.86
CA LEU A 239 -35.32 15.40 -26.79
C LEU A 239 -35.13 14.98 -28.24
N THR A 240 -33.92 14.60 -28.68
CA THR A 240 -33.68 14.09 -30.04
C THR A 240 -34.50 12.85 -30.35
N GLN A 241 -34.62 11.91 -29.41
CA GLN A 241 -35.45 10.71 -29.57
C GLN A 241 -36.95 11.02 -29.68
N LEU A 242 -37.42 12.09 -29.03
CA LEU A 242 -38.82 12.53 -29.13
C LEU A 242 -39.10 13.27 -30.45
N HIS A 243 -38.10 13.92 -31.05
CA HIS A 243 -38.21 14.62 -32.33
C HIS A 243 -37.68 13.77 -33.50
N GLY A 244 -37.92 12.45 -33.44
CA GLY A 244 -37.27 11.43 -34.27
C GLY A 244 -36.99 11.80 -35.73
N ASP A 245 -35.80 11.39 -36.19
CA ASP A 245 -35.33 11.34 -37.58
C ASP A 245 -36.04 12.31 -38.54
N TYR A 246 -35.63 13.58 -38.52
CA TYR A 246 -35.88 14.46 -39.65
C TYR A 246 -34.99 14.01 -40.81
N ASP A 247 -35.54 13.11 -41.62
CA ASP A 247 -34.94 12.63 -42.86
C ASP A 247 -34.82 13.82 -43.84
N PRO A 248 -33.61 14.32 -44.16
CA PRO A 248 -33.45 15.51 -45.03
C PRO A 248 -33.82 15.21 -46.49
N SER A 249 -34.19 13.96 -46.80
CA SER A 249 -34.54 13.48 -48.13
C SER A 249 -36.04 13.59 -48.45
N CYS A 250 -36.90 13.85 -47.46
CA CYS A 250 -38.33 14.03 -47.69
C CYS A 250 -38.67 15.51 -47.91
N SER A 251 -38.42 15.99 -49.13
CA SER A 251 -38.99 17.25 -49.62
C SER A 251 -40.50 17.05 -49.84
N TYR A 252 -41.30 17.33 -48.81
CA TYR A 252 -42.70 17.68 -48.99
C TYR A 252 -42.90 19.14 -48.63
N GLU A 253 -43.20 19.95 -49.63
CA GLU A 253 -43.61 21.34 -49.48
C GLU A 253 -44.82 21.43 -48.56
N PHE A 254 -44.60 21.75 -47.28
CA PHE A 254 -45.63 22.40 -46.49
C PHE A 254 -45.20 23.83 -46.22
N ALA A 255 -45.60 24.70 -47.16
CA ALA A 255 -45.56 26.14 -46.97
C ALA A 255 -46.51 26.52 -45.82
N PHE A 256 -46.02 26.48 -44.59
CA PHE A 256 -46.66 27.22 -43.50
C PHE A 256 -46.29 28.69 -43.63
N PHE A 257 -47.29 29.44 -44.05
CA PHE A 257 -47.35 30.88 -44.07
C PHE A 257 -47.09 31.43 -42.67
N SER A 258 -45.93 32.05 -42.45
CA SER A 258 -45.73 32.99 -41.34
C SER A 258 -44.85 34.17 -41.80
N PRO A 259 -45.32 35.42 -41.65
CA PRO A 259 -44.59 36.57 -42.14
C PRO A 259 -43.65 37.13 -41.07
N ARG A 260 -42.41 37.39 -41.50
CA ARG A 260 -41.37 38.30 -40.94
C ARG A 260 -40.16 37.64 -40.23
N ARG A 261 -39.02 37.74 -40.96
CA ARG A 261 -37.67 38.23 -40.53
C ARG A 261 -37.04 37.54 -39.29
N LEU A 262 -35.80 37.04 -39.31
CA LEU A 262 -34.58 37.47 -40.01
C LEU A 262 -33.62 36.28 -40.14
N LEU A 263 -32.99 36.18 -41.32
CA LEU A 263 -31.82 35.35 -41.58
C LEU A 263 -30.65 35.77 -40.69
N LEU A 264 -30.16 34.84 -39.87
CA LEU A 264 -28.75 34.78 -39.53
C LEU A 264 -28.24 33.38 -39.89
N SER A 265 -27.60 33.29 -41.04
CA SER A 265 -26.91 32.10 -41.53
C SER A 265 -25.72 31.81 -40.61
N VAL A 266 -25.90 30.96 -39.61
CA VAL A 266 -24.78 30.26 -38.98
C VAL A 266 -24.45 29.09 -39.89
N SER A 267 -23.32 29.19 -40.59
CA SER A 267 -22.71 28.11 -41.33
C SER A 267 -22.39 26.96 -40.36
N LEU A 268 -23.24 25.94 -40.31
CA LEU A 268 -22.87 24.65 -39.74
C LEU A 268 -21.79 24.04 -40.64
N PHE A 269 -20.56 24.06 -40.13
CA PHE A 269 -19.55 23.10 -40.54
C PHE A 269 -20.07 21.68 -40.23
N PRO A 270 -19.85 20.68 -41.11
CA PRO A 270 -20.06 19.29 -40.72
C PRO A 270 -19.04 18.98 -39.62
N VAL A 271 -19.51 18.86 -38.38
CA VAL A 271 -18.76 18.15 -37.35
C VAL A 271 -18.92 16.68 -37.67
N ASP A 272 -17.82 16.00 -37.96
CA ASP A 272 -17.76 14.56 -38.17
C ASP A 272 -18.45 13.85 -37.01
N THR A 273 -19.71 13.47 -37.22
CA THR A 273 -20.44 12.55 -36.38
C THR A 273 -19.79 11.20 -36.58
N VAL A 274 -18.85 10.85 -35.70
CA VAL A 274 -18.43 9.46 -35.47
C VAL A 274 -19.63 8.72 -34.90
N THR A 275 -20.53 8.34 -35.79
CA THR A 275 -21.64 7.45 -35.54
C THR A 275 -21.08 6.02 -35.44
N GLU A 276 -21.24 5.47 -34.25
CA GLU A 276 -21.50 4.07 -33.95
C GLU A 276 -21.03 3.04 -35.00
N THR A 277 -19.74 2.70 -34.96
CA THR A 277 -19.20 1.47 -35.56
C THR A 277 -18.34 0.66 -34.59
N ASP A 278 -18.51 0.89 -33.28
CA ASP A 278 -17.69 0.24 -32.23
C ASP A 278 -18.48 -0.66 -31.27
N ILE A 279 -19.72 -1.04 -31.61
CA ILE A 279 -20.54 -1.92 -30.77
C ILE A 279 -20.21 -3.42 -30.97
N LEU A 280 -19.42 -3.82 -31.97
CA LEU A 280 -18.94 -5.19 -32.14
C LEU A 280 -17.54 -5.25 -32.81
N SER A 281 -16.48 -4.90 -32.09
CA SER A 281 -15.10 -5.25 -32.49
C SER A 281 -14.25 -5.72 -31.31
N ASP A 282 -14.76 -6.72 -30.58
CA ASP A 282 -13.98 -7.54 -29.64
C ASP A 282 -14.15 -9.05 -29.96
N THR A 283 -14.33 -9.39 -31.24
CA THR A 283 -14.16 -10.77 -31.73
C THR A 283 -12.70 -10.99 -32.09
N ASN A 284 -12.03 -11.77 -31.25
CA ASN A 284 -10.74 -12.41 -31.49
C ASN A 284 -10.46 -12.64 -32.99
N SER A 285 -9.42 -12.00 -33.52
CA SER A 285 -8.83 -12.44 -34.79
C SER A 285 -8.18 -13.81 -34.55
N ILE A 286 -8.92 -14.87 -34.84
CA ILE A 286 -8.38 -16.19 -35.08
C ILE A 286 -7.72 -16.09 -36.45
N SER A 287 -6.39 -16.00 -36.49
CA SER A 287 -5.65 -16.09 -37.74
C SER A 287 -5.92 -17.49 -38.32
N ASP A 288 -6.65 -17.50 -39.44
CA ASP A 288 -6.83 -18.64 -40.32
C ASP A 288 -5.45 -19.04 -40.89
N SER A 289 -4.84 -20.07 -40.30
CA SER A 289 -3.64 -20.69 -40.86
C SER A 289 -4.09 -21.78 -41.82
N SER A 290 -4.09 -21.44 -43.10
CA SER A 290 -4.26 -22.37 -44.19
C SER A 290 -3.26 -23.54 -44.10
N LEU A 291 -3.77 -24.71 -44.46
CA LEU A 291 -3.09 -26.01 -44.45
C LEU A 291 -1.82 -25.98 -45.31
N THR A 292 -0.67 -26.20 -44.69
CA THR A 292 0.47 -26.85 -45.35
C THR A 292 1.08 -27.88 -44.40
N ASP A 293 0.95 -29.12 -44.84
CA ASP A 293 1.48 -30.34 -44.24
C ASP A 293 3.01 -30.32 -44.28
N SER A 294 3.68 -30.36 -43.12
CA SER A 294 5.08 -30.76 -43.00
C SER A 294 5.46 -31.01 -41.54
N THR A 295 5.95 -32.22 -41.33
CA THR A 295 6.41 -32.83 -40.08
C THR A 295 7.43 -31.98 -39.30
N SER A 296 7.12 -31.64 -38.05
CA SER A 296 8.10 -31.75 -36.94
C SER A 296 7.43 -31.55 -35.59
N CYS A 297 7.78 -32.46 -34.69
CA CYS A 297 7.44 -32.53 -33.30
C CYS A 297 8.00 -31.34 -32.48
N LEU A 298 7.31 -31.00 -31.39
CA LEU A 298 7.76 -30.37 -30.12
C LEU A 298 7.05 -29.06 -29.69
N SER A 299 6.47 -29.13 -28.49
CA SER A 299 6.07 -28.05 -27.55
C SER A 299 4.58 -27.67 -27.40
N ILE A 300 3.80 -28.56 -26.78
CA ILE A 300 2.42 -28.27 -26.29
C ILE A 300 2.40 -27.71 -24.85
N ARG A 301 3.54 -27.42 -24.21
CA ARG A 301 3.58 -27.04 -22.77
C ARG A 301 3.85 -25.57 -22.42
N SER A 302 3.79 -24.61 -23.37
CA SER A 302 4.09 -23.19 -23.05
C SER A 302 3.08 -22.15 -23.58
N ALA A 303 2.01 -22.56 -24.26
CA ALA A 303 1.00 -21.64 -24.81
C ALA A 303 0.05 -21.05 -23.75
N GLY A 304 -0.18 -21.75 -22.64
CA GLY A 304 -1.10 -21.33 -21.57
C GLY A 304 -0.58 -20.15 -20.72
N THR A 305 0.72 -20.10 -20.44
CA THR A 305 1.32 -19.08 -19.56
C THR A 305 1.43 -17.70 -20.22
N ARG A 306 1.67 -17.65 -21.54
CA ARG A 306 1.69 -16.40 -22.32
C ARG A 306 0.29 -15.81 -22.52
N ARG A 307 -0.75 -16.65 -22.70
CA ARG A 307 -2.16 -16.20 -22.75
C ARG A 307 -2.67 -15.73 -21.38
N ALA A 308 -2.37 -16.47 -20.31
CA ALA A 308 -2.72 -16.08 -18.94
C ALA A 308 -2.01 -14.78 -18.50
N GLY A 309 -0.72 -14.62 -18.85
CA GLY A 309 0.05 -13.41 -18.56
C GLY A 309 -0.42 -12.19 -19.35
N ARG A 310 -0.84 -12.36 -20.62
CA ARG A 310 -1.45 -11.29 -21.43
C ARG A 310 -2.84 -10.89 -20.90
N SER A 311 -3.67 -11.87 -20.51
CA SER A 311 -4.96 -11.63 -19.86
C SER A 311 -4.82 -10.93 -18.51
N ALA A 312 -3.88 -11.37 -17.65
CA ALA A 312 -3.60 -10.72 -16.38
C ALA A 312 -3.00 -9.31 -16.56
N LYS A 313 -2.13 -9.10 -17.55
CA LYS A 313 -1.57 -7.77 -17.88
C LYS A 313 -2.64 -6.83 -18.44
N ASN A 314 -3.54 -7.33 -19.29
CA ASN A 314 -4.68 -6.56 -19.81
C ASN A 314 -5.71 -6.28 -18.72
N ARG A 315 -5.93 -7.22 -17.79
CA ARG A 315 -6.74 -7.02 -16.58
C ARG A 315 -6.15 -5.91 -15.70
N ARG A 316 -4.84 -5.96 -15.40
CA ARG A 316 -4.15 -4.89 -14.65
C ARG A 316 -4.24 -3.53 -15.35
N LYS A 317 -4.10 -3.49 -16.68
CA LYS A 317 -4.23 -2.25 -17.46
C LYS A 317 -5.66 -1.70 -17.47
N THR A 318 -6.66 -2.56 -17.59
CA THR A 318 -8.07 -2.16 -17.55
C THR A 318 -8.47 -1.73 -16.14
N GLU A 319 -8.05 -2.45 -15.10
CA GLU A 319 -8.20 -2.06 -13.69
C GLU A 319 -7.51 -0.72 -13.38
N ALA A 320 -6.30 -0.48 -13.90
CA ALA A 320 -5.62 0.80 -13.73
C ALA A 320 -6.36 1.97 -14.42
N ARG A 321 -7.09 1.70 -15.51
CA ARG A 321 -7.92 2.71 -16.22
C ARG A 321 -9.25 3.00 -15.52
N LYS A 322 -9.75 2.11 -14.66
CA LYS A 322 -11.02 2.28 -13.93
C LYS A 322 -11.03 3.48 -12.97
N TRP A 323 -9.85 3.95 -12.55
CA TRP A 323 -9.71 5.03 -11.56
C TRP A 323 -9.04 6.28 -12.13
N SER A 324 -9.01 6.41 -13.46
CA SER A 324 -8.36 7.55 -14.11
C SER A 324 -9.15 8.83 -13.85
N THR A 325 -8.54 9.82 -13.20
CA THR A 325 -9.08 11.19 -13.02
C THR A 325 -8.85 12.09 -14.24
N LYS A 326 -8.33 11.53 -15.35
CA LYS A 326 -8.05 12.30 -16.57
C LYS A 326 -9.35 12.86 -17.17
N PRO A 327 -9.39 14.16 -17.49
CA PRO A 327 -10.52 14.78 -18.20
C PRO A 327 -10.87 14.02 -19.48
N GLY A 328 -12.16 13.70 -19.66
CA GLY A 328 -12.69 12.98 -20.82
C GLY A 328 -12.55 11.46 -20.76
N SER A 329 -12.09 10.88 -19.65
CA SER A 329 -12.04 9.43 -19.48
C SER A 329 -13.43 8.85 -19.23
N LYS A 330 -13.73 7.67 -19.80
CA LYS A 330 -14.98 6.92 -19.52
C LYS A 330 -15.24 6.70 -18.02
N TYR A 331 -14.19 6.62 -17.21
CA TYR A 331 -14.28 6.39 -15.77
C TYR A 331 -13.90 7.63 -14.93
N GLU A 332 -13.89 8.82 -15.53
CA GLU A 332 -13.50 10.06 -14.86
C GLU A 332 -14.31 10.29 -13.58
N GLU A 333 -15.64 10.17 -13.66
CA GLU A 333 -16.53 10.36 -12.51
C GLU A 333 -16.19 9.42 -11.34
N VAL A 334 -15.97 8.14 -11.63
CA VAL A 334 -15.63 7.13 -10.61
C VAL A 334 -14.23 7.35 -10.04
N GLY A 335 -13.27 7.75 -10.87
CA GLY A 335 -11.92 8.14 -10.44
C GLY A 335 -11.94 9.35 -9.50
N LEU A 336 -12.74 10.36 -9.82
CA LEU A 336 -12.93 11.55 -8.97
C LEU A 336 -13.58 11.19 -7.64
N MET A 337 -14.63 10.36 -7.63
CA MET A 337 -15.24 9.89 -6.37
C MET A 337 -14.24 9.16 -5.47
N LYS A 338 -13.39 8.30 -6.06
CA LYS A 338 -12.33 7.61 -5.31
C LYS A 338 -11.32 8.60 -4.73
N ALA A 339 -10.87 9.56 -5.53
CA ALA A 339 -9.92 10.59 -5.08
C ALA A 339 -10.51 11.47 -3.96
N LEU A 340 -11.78 11.83 -4.05
CA LEU A 340 -12.50 12.56 -3.00
C LEU A 340 -12.62 11.74 -1.71
N ALA A 341 -12.96 10.45 -1.80
CA ALA A 341 -12.99 9.57 -0.64
C ALA A 341 -11.61 9.45 0.04
N GLN A 342 -10.54 9.31 -0.74
CA GLN A 342 -9.17 9.31 -0.23
C GLN A 342 -8.79 10.65 0.40
N SER A 343 -9.22 11.78 -0.16
CA SER A 343 -8.99 13.11 0.41
C SER A 343 -9.72 13.29 1.76
N VAL A 344 -10.94 12.74 1.91
CA VAL A 344 -11.65 12.72 3.20
C VAL A 344 -10.87 11.91 4.23
N GLU A 345 -10.38 10.72 3.85
CA GLU A 345 -9.56 9.89 4.75
C GLU A 345 -8.27 10.60 5.18
N LEU A 346 -7.58 11.25 4.23
CA LEU A 346 -6.39 12.06 4.53
C LEU A 346 -6.73 13.24 5.46
N GLY A 347 -7.86 13.91 5.25
CA GLY A 347 -8.34 14.97 6.14
C GLY A 347 -8.56 14.49 7.57
N GLN A 348 -9.09 13.27 7.75
CA GLN A 348 -9.26 12.65 9.08
C GLN A 348 -7.92 12.34 9.76
N ARG A 349 -6.92 11.87 9.01
CA ARG A 349 -5.57 11.62 9.53
C ARG A 349 -4.89 12.93 9.96
N LEU A 350 -4.92 13.95 9.09
CA LEU A 350 -4.39 15.28 9.41
C LEU A 350 -5.08 15.91 10.63
N ALA A 351 -6.39 15.67 10.82
CA ALA A 351 -7.10 16.10 12.03
C ALA A 351 -6.63 15.38 13.30
N GLY A 352 -6.05 14.18 13.18
CA GLY A 352 -5.26 13.52 14.22
C GLY A 352 -4.00 14.31 14.57
N ASP A 353 -3.14 14.51 13.57
CA ASP A 353 -1.81 15.08 13.75
C ASP A 353 -1.86 16.56 14.20
N VAL A 354 -2.81 17.33 13.64
CA VAL A 354 -3.04 18.73 14.05
C VAL A 354 -3.49 18.83 15.50
N SER A 355 -4.25 17.85 16.01
CA SER A 355 -4.73 17.91 17.40
C SER A 355 -3.59 17.76 18.41
N THR A 356 -2.61 16.91 18.13
CA THR A 356 -1.42 16.74 18.97
C THR A 356 -0.49 17.94 18.84
N LEU A 357 -0.27 18.43 17.61
CA LEU A 357 0.57 19.59 17.33
C LEU A 357 0.00 20.88 17.94
N ALA A 358 -1.30 21.11 17.89
CA ALA A 358 -1.95 22.30 18.45
C ALA A 358 -1.73 22.42 19.96
N ILE A 359 -1.79 21.30 20.69
CA ILE A 359 -1.52 21.27 22.14
C ILE A 359 -0.06 21.66 22.42
N GLU A 360 0.88 21.18 21.61
CA GLU A 360 2.31 21.49 21.78
C GLU A 360 2.68 22.92 21.37
N LEU A 361 2.02 23.45 20.34
CA LEU A 361 2.11 24.87 19.98
C LEU A 361 1.61 25.75 21.14
N TRP A 362 0.51 25.39 21.79
CA TRP A 362 0.04 26.07 22.99
C TRP A 362 1.06 26.00 24.13
N ARG A 363 1.57 24.80 24.44
CA ARG A 363 2.60 24.59 25.50
C ARG A 363 3.88 25.39 25.28
N SER A 364 4.26 25.63 24.02
CA SER A 364 5.47 26.37 23.64
C SER A 364 5.27 27.88 23.52
N GLY A 365 4.04 28.38 23.71
CA GLY A 365 3.67 29.79 23.60
C GLY A 365 3.42 30.27 22.17
N LEU A 366 3.32 29.38 21.18
CA LEU A 366 3.02 29.68 19.78
C LEU A 366 1.50 29.60 19.52
N THR A 367 0.73 30.35 20.31
CA THR A 367 -0.73 30.25 20.30
C THR A 367 -1.34 30.69 18.97
N SER A 368 -0.84 31.77 18.34
CA SER A 368 -1.34 32.27 17.05
C SER A 368 -1.28 31.23 15.93
N ASP A 369 -0.20 30.46 15.91
CA ASP A 369 0.03 29.42 14.91
C ASP A 369 -0.91 28.24 15.16
N GLY A 370 -1.11 27.87 16.43
CA GLY A 370 -2.12 26.90 16.84
C GLY A 370 -3.54 27.26 16.36
N HIS A 371 -3.96 28.52 16.54
CA HIS A 371 -5.27 28.98 16.08
C HIS A 371 -5.43 28.89 14.56
N ARG A 372 -4.42 29.33 13.80
CA ARG A 372 -4.43 29.27 12.34
C ARG A 372 -4.53 27.83 11.85
N LEU A 373 -3.82 26.91 12.49
CA LEU A 373 -3.84 25.49 12.17
C LEU A 373 -5.22 24.87 12.44
N LEU A 374 -5.81 25.15 13.60
CA LEU A 374 -7.16 24.70 13.97
C LEU A 374 -8.22 25.27 13.01
N GLN A 375 -8.11 26.55 12.65
CA GLN A 375 -9.03 27.16 11.69
C GLN A 375 -8.90 26.50 10.31
N ALA A 376 -7.68 26.22 9.84
CA ALA A 376 -7.46 25.58 8.55
C ALA A 376 -8.03 24.16 8.48
N VAL A 377 -7.79 23.32 9.50
CA VAL A 377 -8.32 21.95 9.53
C VAL A 377 -9.85 21.95 9.67
N ASN A 378 -10.42 22.84 10.49
CA ASN A 378 -11.87 22.92 10.66
C ASN A 378 -12.58 23.40 9.38
N ARG A 379 -11.96 24.31 8.61
CA ARG A 379 -12.46 24.68 7.28
C ARG A 379 -12.45 23.49 6.32
N LEU A 380 -11.36 22.72 6.26
CA LEU A 380 -11.29 21.50 5.45
C LEU A 380 -12.38 20.50 5.84
N LEU A 381 -12.53 20.21 7.14
CA LEU A 381 -13.54 19.27 7.63
C LEU A 381 -14.98 19.75 7.37
N ALA A 382 -15.24 21.04 7.50
CA ALA A 382 -16.55 21.63 7.18
C ALA A 382 -16.89 21.52 5.69
N ASP A 383 -15.92 21.81 4.82
CA ASP A 383 -16.07 21.67 3.36
C ASP A 383 -16.30 20.20 3.00
N GLN A 384 -15.55 19.26 3.57
CA GLN A 384 -15.76 17.82 3.36
C GLN A 384 -17.13 17.37 3.86
N ARG A 385 -17.54 17.78 5.06
CA ARG A 385 -18.83 17.41 5.65
C ARG A 385 -20.03 17.90 4.83
N SER A 386 -19.96 19.13 4.31
CA SER A 386 -21.05 19.71 3.52
C SER A 386 -21.15 19.12 2.12
N THR A 387 -20.03 18.64 1.56
CA THR A 387 -19.97 18.09 0.20
C THR A 387 -20.25 16.59 0.11
N ILE A 388 -19.94 15.80 1.15
CA ILE A 388 -20.25 14.36 1.20
C ILE A 388 -21.71 14.04 0.82
N PRO A 389 -22.74 14.67 1.41
CA PRO A 389 -24.12 14.35 1.06
C PRO A 389 -24.44 14.67 -0.41
N LEU A 390 -23.82 15.70 -0.99
CA LEU A 390 -23.97 16.08 -2.41
C LEU A 390 -23.27 15.11 -3.39
N ILE A 391 -22.26 14.39 -2.90
CA ILE A 391 -21.52 13.41 -3.71
C ILE A 391 -22.23 12.06 -3.64
N TRP A 392 -22.63 11.62 -2.45
CA TRP A 392 -23.26 10.33 -2.14
C TRP A 392 -24.74 10.52 -1.77
N ASP A 393 -25.53 11.01 -2.71
CA ASP A 393 -26.98 11.21 -2.54
C ASP A 393 -27.72 9.87 -2.29
N GLU A 394 -28.95 9.94 -1.76
CA GLU A 394 -29.84 8.77 -1.51
C GLU A 394 -29.99 7.86 -2.74
N TRP A 395 -29.94 8.45 -3.93
CA TRP A 395 -30.00 7.74 -5.21
C TRP A 395 -28.78 6.83 -5.47
N ILE A 396 -27.59 7.19 -4.98
CA ILE A 396 -26.36 6.40 -5.13
C ILE A 396 -26.22 5.37 -4.00
N THR A 397 -26.60 5.74 -2.78
CA THR A 397 -26.46 4.91 -1.58
C THR A 397 -27.58 3.87 -1.43
N GLY A 398 -28.69 4.03 -2.16
CA GLY A 398 -29.76 3.03 -2.23
C GLY A 398 -30.67 2.98 -1.01
N GLN A 399 -30.73 4.05 -0.21
CA GLN A 399 -31.77 4.20 0.81
C GLN A 399 -33.13 4.17 0.09
N PRO A 400 -34.07 3.27 0.45
CA PRO A 400 -35.37 3.21 -0.19
C PRO A 400 -36.18 4.45 0.19
N SER A 401 -36.32 5.41 -0.74
CA SER A 401 -37.38 6.39 -0.63
C SER A 401 -38.72 5.65 -0.79
N GLU A 402 -39.63 5.78 0.17
CA GLU A 402 -40.93 5.10 0.23
C GLU A 402 -41.89 5.50 -0.93
N SER A 403 -41.43 6.24 -1.94
CA SER A 403 -42.24 6.84 -3.01
C SER A 403 -41.72 6.61 -4.43
N ALA A 404 -40.82 5.64 -4.67
CA ALA A 404 -40.31 5.38 -6.03
C ALA A 404 -41.16 4.34 -6.79
N THR A 405 -42.05 4.82 -7.66
CA THR A 405 -42.78 4.00 -8.64
C THR A 405 -41.83 3.31 -9.65
N CYS A 406 -42.18 2.08 -10.03
CA CYS A 406 -41.38 1.07 -10.75
C CYS A 406 -40.77 1.48 -12.12
N THR A 407 -41.02 2.69 -12.64
CA THR A 407 -40.49 3.15 -13.94
C THR A 407 -39.21 3.98 -13.85
N GLN A 408 -38.69 4.29 -12.65
CA GLN A 408 -37.47 5.11 -12.48
C GLN A 408 -36.16 4.30 -12.33
N ASN A 409 -36.23 2.97 -12.42
CA ASN A 409 -35.08 2.10 -12.12
C ASN A 409 -34.09 1.90 -13.27
N GLU A 410 -34.35 2.41 -14.48
CA GLU A 410 -33.38 2.36 -15.59
C GLU A 410 -32.13 3.23 -15.33
N GLY A 411 -32.25 4.25 -14.47
CA GLY A 411 -31.15 5.12 -14.06
C GLY A 411 -30.18 4.52 -13.03
N ARG A 412 -30.51 3.40 -12.37
CA ARG A 412 -29.68 2.79 -11.29
C ARG A 412 -28.30 2.26 -11.74
N LYS A 413 -27.97 2.36 -13.03
CA LYS A 413 -26.69 1.91 -13.61
C LYS A 413 -25.81 3.09 -14.09
N ARG A 414 -25.66 4.15 -13.29
CA ARG A 414 -24.71 5.24 -13.63
C ARG A 414 -23.28 4.70 -13.82
N TYR A 415 -22.91 3.68 -13.04
CA TYR A 415 -21.58 3.11 -13.07
C TYR A 415 -21.61 1.64 -13.53
N PRO A 416 -20.68 1.23 -14.41
CA PRO A 416 -20.67 -0.11 -15.01
C PRO A 416 -20.24 -1.24 -14.05
N PHE A 417 -19.85 -0.92 -12.81
CA PHE A 417 -19.46 -1.89 -11.78
C PHE A 417 -19.79 -1.35 -10.37
N LYS A 418 -19.94 -2.24 -9.39
CA LYS A 418 -20.24 -1.90 -7.99
C LYS A 418 -18.98 -2.03 -7.13
N GLU A 419 -18.63 -0.97 -6.41
CA GLU A 419 -17.50 -0.94 -5.48
C GLU A 419 -17.94 -0.31 -4.16
N PRO A 420 -17.32 -0.68 -3.03
CA PRO A 420 -17.77 -0.24 -1.71
C PRO A 420 -17.70 1.29 -1.55
N PHE A 421 -16.64 1.94 -2.02
CA PHE A 421 -16.50 3.40 -1.91
C PHE A 421 -17.47 4.19 -2.81
N ILE A 422 -18.09 3.55 -3.81
CA ILE A 422 -19.13 4.14 -4.64
C ILE A 422 -20.48 4.09 -3.90
N SER A 423 -20.74 2.98 -3.23
CA SER A 423 -22.03 2.69 -2.60
C SER A 423 -22.13 3.25 -1.17
N TYR A 424 -20.99 3.41 -0.50
CA TYR A 424 -20.89 3.90 0.87
C TYR A 424 -20.03 5.17 0.92
N ALA A 425 -20.59 6.22 1.50
CA ALA A 425 -19.87 7.46 1.75
C ALA A 425 -18.72 7.24 2.76
N PRO A 426 -17.60 7.97 2.65
CA PRO A 426 -16.54 7.93 3.64
C PRO A 426 -17.05 8.43 4.99
N VAL A 427 -16.80 7.67 6.05
CA VAL A 427 -17.21 8.04 7.42
C VAL A 427 -16.23 9.06 7.98
N MET A 428 -16.75 10.21 8.44
CA MET A 428 -15.98 11.20 9.18
C MET A 428 -16.13 10.96 10.67
N ASN A 429 -15.09 10.45 11.32
CA ASN A 429 -15.07 10.24 12.77
C ASN A 429 -14.90 11.57 13.53
N LYS A 430 -14.07 12.47 13.00
CA LYS A 430 -13.86 13.82 13.52
C LYS A 430 -14.54 14.82 12.59
N THR A 431 -15.55 15.51 13.12
CA THR A 431 -16.26 16.58 12.40
C THR A 431 -15.68 17.97 12.69
N GLN A 432 -15.00 18.11 13.83
CA GLN A 432 -14.37 19.35 14.27
C GLN A 432 -13.21 18.99 15.20
N VAL A 433 -12.09 19.70 15.05
CA VAL A 433 -10.96 19.65 15.98
C VAL A 433 -11.05 20.87 16.88
N MET A 434 -11.29 20.63 18.16
CA MET A 434 -11.31 21.66 19.19
C MET A 434 -10.10 21.48 20.10
N CYS A 435 -9.50 22.59 20.49
CA CYS A 435 -8.49 22.63 21.54
C CYS A 435 -8.94 23.68 22.56
N PRO A 436 -9.62 23.27 23.65
CA PRO A 436 -10.15 24.20 24.64
C PRO A 436 -9.09 25.13 25.25
N LEU A 437 -7.83 24.73 25.20
CA LEU A 437 -6.68 25.50 25.68
C LEU A 437 -6.35 26.71 24.79
N LEU A 438 -6.73 26.65 23.52
CA LEU A 438 -6.59 27.73 22.56
C LEU A 438 -7.90 28.52 22.40
N ASP A 439 -9.02 28.05 22.96
CA ASP A 439 -10.28 28.79 22.97
C ASP A 439 -10.24 29.88 24.06
N HIS A 440 -9.55 30.99 23.76
CA HIS A 440 -9.65 32.21 24.54
C HIS A 440 -10.32 33.31 23.68
N ASN A 441 -11.66 33.30 23.77
CA ASN A 441 -12.65 34.25 23.24
C ASN A 441 -12.78 34.38 21.72
#